data_AF-A0A2T4KT45-F1
#
_entry.id   AF-A0A2T4KT45-F1
#
_cell.length_a   1.000
_cell.length_b   1.000
_cell.length_c   1.000
_cell.angle_alpha   90.00
_cell.angle_beta   90.00
_cell.angle_gamma   90.00
#
_symmetry.space_group_name_H-M   'P 1'
#
loop_
_entity.id
_entity.type
_entity.pdbx_description
1 polymer ?
#
loop_
_entity_poly.entity_id
_entity_poly.type
_entity_poly.pdbx_seq_one_letter_code
_entity_poly.pdbx_strand_id
1 'polypeptide(L)'
;TEKYHKYLKILSKVVPMNDDESFKLGIVLSYLKQYEASQQILLPLYKKGKFASLQMFNALSFNYYYLGNKEQSKVFWDKLLQISKVEVGYAPWVLEESKATFNQRILPLLQDDDNHYRLYGVFLLNQLNGKEILMTEEIWSILENMNDYEKLYLTYLVQGLHLNKLDFIHRGLVKLYEAEDLPQDTELFVSWIDKGEALIANDVDLNEVERYVAAHTYLYYQYYNSHITKKKIMELFNISRYKLDNAIDQLLSI
;
A
#
# COMPACT_ATOMS: atom_id res chain seq x y z
N THR A 1 5.40 -11.15 -25.72
CA THR A 1 6.53 -10.21 -25.88
C THR A 1 6.81 -9.84 -27.34
N GLU A 2 6.87 -10.79 -28.27
CA GLU A 2 7.20 -10.53 -29.69
C GLU A 2 6.19 -9.63 -30.44
N LYS A 3 4.88 -9.86 -30.23
CA LYS A 3 3.81 -9.00 -30.79
C LYS A 3 3.89 -7.57 -30.28
N TYR A 4 4.22 -7.36 -28.99
CA TYR A 4 4.36 -6.03 -28.38
C TYR A 4 5.46 -5.21 -29.05
N HIS A 5 6.66 -5.80 -29.21
CA HIS A 5 7.76 -5.13 -29.91
C HIS A 5 7.45 -4.85 -31.39
N LYS A 6 6.73 -5.77 -32.06
CA LYS A 6 6.27 -5.55 -33.44
C LYS A 6 5.34 -4.34 -33.54
N TYR A 7 4.35 -4.22 -32.66
CA TYR A 7 3.42 -3.08 -32.68
C TYR A 7 4.11 -1.76 -32.31
N LEU A 8 5.01 -1.76 -31.33
CA LEU A 8 5.83 -0.59 -31.02
C LEU A 8 6.64 -0.10 -32.23
N LYS A 9 7.25 -1.02 -32.98
CA LYS A 9 8.01 -0.71 -34.20
C LYS A 9 7.14 -0.17 -35.34
N ILE A 10 5.86 -0.51 -35.35
CA ILE A 10 4.89 0.04 -36.32
C ILE A 10 4.49 1.45 -35.87
N LEU A 11 4.14 1.62 -34.60
CA LEU A 11 3.76 2.91 -34.01
C LEU A 11 4.87 3.97 -34.14
N SER A 12 6.14 3.59 -33.99
CA SER A 12 7.27 4.52 -34.17
C SER A 12 7.45 5.03 -35.60
N LYS A 13 6.78 4.40 -36.58
CA LYS A 13 6.78 4.81 -37.99
C LYS A 13 5.52 5.58 -38.38
N VAL A 14 4.53 5.68 -37.50
CA VAL A 14 3.31 6.45 -37.76
C VAL A 14 3.66 7.93 -37.74
N VAL A 15 3.39 8.61 -38.85
CA VAL A 15 3.52 10.07 -38.96
C VAL A 15 2.12 10.66 -38.84
N PRO A 16 1.79 11.38 -37.76
CA PRO A 16 0.50 12.03 -37.62
C PRO A 16 0.26 13.05 -38.75
N MET A 17 -0.96 13.07 -39.29
CA MET A 17 -1.34 14.03 -40.33
C MET A 17 -1.80 15.38 -39.77
N ASN A 18 -2.19 15.42 -38.49
CA ASN A 18 -2.68 16.62 -37.82
C ASN A 18 -2.39 16.62 -36.30
N ASP A 19 -2.72 17.72 -35.64
CA ASP A 19 -2.47 17.91 -34.20
C ASP A 19 -3.34 16.99 -33.31
N ASP A 20 -4.53 16.58 -33.74
CA ASP A 20 -5.40 15.66 -32.99
C ASP A 20 -4.86 14.22 -33.02
N GLU A 21 -4.40 13.76 -34.20
CA GLU A 21 -3.70 12.48 -34.34
C GLU A 21 -2.37 12.48 -33.59
N SER A 22 -1.64 13.60 -33.62
CA SER A 22 -0.41 13.78 -32.84
C SER A 22 -0.71 13.66 -31.35
N PHE A 23 -1.77 14.33 -30.88
CA PHE A 23 -2.20 14.23 -29.49
C PHE A 23 -2.51 12.78 -29.10
N LYS A 24 -3.36 12.08 -29.85
CA LYS A 24 -3.70 10.67 -29.60
C LYS A 24 -2.48 9.75 -29.60
N LEU A 25 -1.60 9.91 -30.58
CA LEU A 25 -0.34 9.13 -30.66
C LEU A 25 0.53 9.39 -29.44
N GLY A 26 0.70 10.65 -29.03
CA GLY A 26 1.46 11.03 -27.85
C GLY A 26 0.91 10.40 -26.57
N ILE A 27 -0.42 10.37 -26.39
CA ILE A 27 -1.07 9.71 -25.25
C ILE A 27 -0.79 8.20 -25.28
N VAL A 28 -0.98 7.53 -26.42
CA VAL A 28 -0.70 6.08 -26.55
C VAL A 28 0.76 5.76 -26.25
N LEU A 29 1.71 6.56 -26.75
CA LEU A 29 3.13 6.37 -26.46
C LEU A 29 3.45 6.51 -24.97
N SER A 30 2.79 7.42 -24.26
CA SER A 30 2.95 7.56 -22.80
C SER A 30 2.49 6.29 -22.08
N TYR A 31 1.31 5.76 -22.41
CA TYR A 31 0.81 4.50 -21.85
C TYR A 31 1.71 3.30 -22.17
N LEU A 32 2.35 3.29 -23.35
CA LEU A 32 3.34 2.29 -23.75
C LEU A 32 4.74 2.54 -23.17
N LYS A 33 4.86 3.46 -22.20
CA LYS A 33 6.10 3.84 -21.52
C LYS A 33 7.20 4.36 -22.46
N GLN A 34 6.83 4.79 -23.66
CA GLN A 34 7.72 5.47 -24.61
C GLN A 34 7.76 6.97 -24.27
N TYR A 35 8.18 7.29 -23.05
CA TYR A 35 8.02 8.62 -22.45
C TYR A 35 8.73 9.72 -23.24
N GLU A 36 9.92 9.46 -23.75
CA GLU A 36 10.66 10.43 -24.57
C GLU A 36 9.91 10.76 -25.87
N ALA A 37 9.50 9.74 -26.62
CA ALA A 37 8.76 9.92 -27.88
C ALA A 37 7.40 10.59 -27.64
N SER A 38 6.70 10.20 -26.57
CA SER A 38 5.47 10.86 -26.14
C SER A 38 5.70 12.34 -25.84
N GLN A 39 6.74 12.66 -25.06
CA GLN A 39 7.06 14.02 -24.65
C GLN A 39 7.39 14.93 -25.84
N GLN A 40 8.15 14.41 -26.81
CA GLN A 40 8.49 15.13 -28.04
C GLN A 40 7.25 15.51 -28.86
N ILE A 41 6.16 14.75 -28.75
CA ILE A 41 4.89 15.04 -29.45
C ILE A 41 3.97 15.93 -28.60
N LEU A 42 3.78 15.60 -27.32
CA LEU A 42 2.79 16.25 -26.46
C LEU A 42 3.21 17.65 -26.01
N LEU A 43 4.49 17.84 -25.66
CA LEU A 43 4.95 19.10 -25.10
C LEU A 43 4.81 20.29 -26.09
N PRO A 44 5.13 20.16 -27.39
CA PRO A 44 4.85 21.21 -28.37
C PRO A 44 3.36 21.54 -28.51
N LEU A 45 2.47 20.53 -28.48
CA LEU A 45 1.02 20.74 -28.56
C LEU A 45 0.50 21.51 -27.34
N TYR A 46 0.95 21.11 -26.14
CA TYR A 46 0.63 21.82 -24.90
C TYR A 46 1.12 23.27 -24.92
N LYS A 47 2.36 23.53 -25.37
CA LYS A 47 2.92 24.89 -25.48
C LYS A 47 2.14 25.79 -26.45
N LYS A 48 1.49 25.21 -27.46
CA LYS A 48 0.58 25.92 -28.38
C LYS A 48 -0.81 26.19 -27.76
N GLY A 49 -1.04 25.83 -26.49
CA GLY A 49 -2.33 25.96 -25.82
C GLY A 49 -3.38 24.95 -26.27
N LYS A 50 -2.98 23.88 -26.97
CA LYS A 50 -3.91 22.86 -27.48
C LYS A 50 -4.11 21.72 -26.48
N PHE A 51 -5.32 21.17 -26.45
CA PHE A 51 -5.67 19.94 -25.73
C PHE A 51 -5.37 19.95 -24.22
N ALA A 52 -5.49 21.10 -23.55
CA ALA A 52 -5.43 21.18 -22.09
C ALA A 52 -6.56 20.32 -21.48
N SER A 53 -6.20 19.10 -21.09
CA SER A 53 -7.12 18.01 -20.77
C SER A 53 -6.51 17.10 -19.72
N LEU A 54 -7.35 16.27 -19.08
CA LEU A 54 -6.90 15.27 -18.10
C LEU A 54 -5.83 14.36 -18.71
N GLN A 55 -6.05 13.88 -19.93
CA GLN A 55 -5.12 12.98 -20.61
C GLN A 55 -3.76 13.66 -20.88
N MET A 56 -3.78 14.92 -21.33
CA MET A 56 -2.54 15.68 -21.56
C MET A 56 -1.72 15.85 -20.29
N PHE A 57 -2.36 16.29 -19.21
CA PHE A 57 -1.68 16.55 -17.95
C PHE A 57 -1.19 15.27 -17.28
N ASN A 58 -1.99 14.21 -17.32
CA ASN A 58 -1.59 12.89 -16.84
C ASN A 58 -0.36 12.37 -17.61
N ALA A 59 -0.42 12.34 -18.94
CA ALA A 59 0.68 11.86 -19.78
C ALA A 59 1.97 12.67 -19.59
N LEU A 60 1.89 14.01 -19.57
CA LEU A 60 3.07 14.85 -19.32
C LEU A 60 3.64 14.67 -17.92
N SER A 61 2.79 14.48 -16.90
CA SER A 61 3.25 14.19 -15.53
C SER A 61 4.05 12.88 -15.48
N PHE A 62 3.52 11.80 -16.07
CA PHE A 62 4.21 10.52 -16.17
C PHE A 62 5.51 10.64 -16.97
N ASN A 63 5.47 11.29 -18.14
CA ASN A 63 6.65 11.47 -18.97
C ASN A 63 7.76 12.20 -18.22
N TYR A 64 7.48 13.36 -17.62
CA TYR A 64 8.49 14.12 -16.88
C TYR A 64 9.07 13.34 -15.72
N TYR A 65 8.25 12.56 -15.01
CA TYR A 65 8.73 11.74 -13.89
C TYR A 65 9.75 10.69 -14.33
N TYR A 66 9.38 9.85 -15.30
CA TYR A 66 10.24 8.77 -15.77
C TYR A 66 11.42 9.24 -16.62
N LEU A 67 11.39 10.49 -17.11
CA LEU A 67 12.55 11.17 -17.72
C LEU A 67 13.44 11.89 -16.69
N GLY A 68 13.20 11.69 -15.38
CA GLY A 68 14.06 12.19 -14.31
C GLY A 68 13.75 13.60 -13.80
N ASN A 69 12.62 14.21 -14.20
CA ASN A 69 12.21 15.56 -13.81
C ASN A 69 10.97 15.52 -12.91
N LYS A 70 11.15 15.11 -11.64
CA LYS A 70 10.07 14.99 -10.65
C LYS A 70 9.35 16.33 -10.38
N GLU A 71 10.07 17.45 -10.42
CA GLU A 71 9.47 18.77 -10.16
C GLU A 71 8.48 19.19 -11.24
N GLN A 72 8.83 19.02 -12.53
CA GLN A 72 7.86 19.27 -13.61
C GLN A 72 6.72 18.26 -13.60
N SER A 73 7.00 17.00 -13.25
CA SER A 73 5.96 16.00 -13.09
C SER A 73 4.87 16.44 -12.10
N LYS A 74 5.26 16.97 -10.93
CA LYS A 74 4.34 17.53 -9.93
C LYS A 74 3.52 18.67 -10.50
N VAL A 75 4.13 19.61 -11.21
CA VAL A 75 3.41 20.74 -11.84
C VAL A 75 2.28 20.26 -12.77
N PHE A 76 2.53 19.23 -13.58
CA PHE A 76 1.49 18.68 -14.45
C PHE A 76 0.46 17.84 -13.69
N TRP A 77 0.87 17.15 -12.63
CA TRP A 77 -0.06 16.44 -11.75
C TRP A 77 -1.01 17.40 -11.02
N ASP A 78 -0.50 18.53 -10.51
CA ASP A 78 -1.32 19.53 -9.84
C ASP A 78 -2.34 20.13 -10.81
N LYS A 79 -1.94 20.38 -12.06
CA LYS A 79 -2.86 20.81 -13.12
C LYS A 79 -3.95 19.77 -13.38
N LEU A 80 -3.60 18.48 -13.42
CA LEU A 80 -4.56 17.38 -13.55
C LEU A 80 -5.59 17.42 -12.42
N LEU A 81 -5.14 17.53 -11.17
CA LEU A 81 -6.00 17.58 -9.99
C LEU A 81 -6.93 18.81 -10.01
N GLN A 82 -6.43 19.98 -10.41
CA GLN A 82 -7.20 21.22 -10.47
C GLN A 82 -8.40 21.16 -11.43
N ILE A 83 -8.29 20.42 -12.53
CA ILE A 83 -9.36 20.32 -13.54
C ILE A 83 -10.19 19.05 -13.41
N SER A 84 -9.78 18.08 -12.58
CA SER A 84 -10.50 16.83 -12.42
C SER A 84 -11.72 17.00 -11.52
N LYS A 85 -12.84 16.41 -11.93
CA LYS A 85 -14.05 16.24 -11.11
C LYS A 85 -14.25 14.79 -10.67
N VAL A 86 -13.32 13.92 -11.03
CA VAL A 86 -13.35 12.47 -10.82
C VAL A 86 -12.04 12.01 -10.20
N GLU A 87 -12.07 10.83 -9.60
CA GLU A 87 -10.85 10.17 -9.14
C GLU A 87 -9.94 9.86 -10.33
N VAL A 88 -8.69 10.34 -10.30
CA VAL A 88 -7.71 10.28 -11.40
C VAL A 88 -6.61 9.23 -11.18
N GLY A 89 -6.70 8.46 -10.10
CA GLY A 89 -5.67 7.51 -9.68
C GLY A 89 -4.49 8.20 -9.00
N TYR A 90 -3.33 7.54 -8.99
CA TYR A 90 -2.15 7.96 -8.23
C TYR A 90 -1.08 8.61 -9.09
N ALA A 91 -0.33 9.52 -8.48
CA ALA A 91 0.80 10.19 -9.11
C ALA A 91 1.92 9.19 -9.44
N PRO A 92 2.71 9.42 -10.51
CA PRO A 92 3.74 8.46 -10.93
C PRO A 92 4.79 8.18 -9.85
N TRP A 93 5.14 9.17 -9.03
CA TRP A 93 6.07 8.94 -7.90
C TRP A 93 5.43 8.16 -6.75
N VAL A 94 4.13 8.33 -6.49
CA VAL A 94 3.42 7.54 -5.49
C VAL A 94 3.38 6.08 -5.93
N LEU A 95 3.16 5.82 -7.22
CA LEU A 95 3.18 4.47 -7.78
C LEU A 95 4.55 3.81 -7.65
N GLU A 96 5.65 4.51 -7.97
CA GLU A 96 6.99 3.95 -7.82
C GLU A 96 7.41 3.78 -6.36
N GLU A 97 7.09 4.74 -5.49
CA GLU A 97 7.32 4.61 -4.04
C GLU A 97 6.56 3.37 -3.50
N SER A 98 5.31 3.20 -3.92
CA SER A 98 4.48 2.04 -3.56
C SER A 98 5.05 0.72 -4.06
N LYS A 99 5.58 0.66 -5.31
CA LYS A 99 6.27 -0.53 -5.83
C LYS A 99 7.56 -0.84 -5.07
N ALA A 100 8.34 0.19 -4.74
CA ALA A 100 9.57 0.03 -3.98
C ALA A 100 9.27 -0.52 -2.58
N THR A 101 8.29 0.07 -1.88
CA THR A 101 7.79 -0.45 -0.60
C THR A 101 7.28 -1.88 -0.72
N PHE A 102 6.51 -2.18 -1.77
CA PHE A 102 6.05 -3.55 -2.02
C PHE A 102 7.22 -4.53 -2.13
N ASN A 103 8.16 -4.29 -3.05
CA ASN A 103 9.28 -5.20 -3.31
C ASN A 103 10.23 -5.35 -2.12
N GLN A 104 10.48 -4.26 -1.38
CA GLN A 104 11.49 -4.25 -0.31
C GLN A 104 10.94 -4.72 1.03
N ARG A 105 9.65 -4.47 1.32
CA ARG A 105 9.06 -4.70 2.64
C ARG A 105 7.96 -5.76 2.61
N ILE A 106 7.09 -5.76 1.60
CA ILE A 106 5.88 -6.60 1.60
C ILE A 106 6.16 -7.96 0.95
N LEU A 107 6.82 -7.97 -0.20
CA LEU A 107 7.11 -9.20 -0.94
C LEU A 107 7.89 -10.24 -0.12
N PRO A 108 8.95 -9.88 0.63
CA PRO A 108 9.64 -10.84 1.49
C PRO A 108 8.72 -11.48 2.54
N LEU A 109 7.83 -10.68 3.15
CA LEU A 109 6.87 -11.18 4.14
C LEU A 109 5.86 -12.16 3.52
N LEU A 110 5.37 -11.87 2.31
CA LEU A 110 4.44 -12.73 1.61
C LEU A 110 5.05 -14.06 1.14
N GLN A 111 6.38 -14.11 1.02
CA GLN A 111 7.15 -15.29 0.62
C GLN A 111 7.78 -16.01 1.81
N ASP A 112 7.55 -15.53 3.04
CA ASP A 112 8.08 -16.17 4.25
C ASP A 112 7.46 -17.56 4.45
N ASP A 113 8.20 -18.47 5.09
CA ASP A 113 7.73 -19.82 5.41
C ASP A 113 6.72 -19.80 6.58
N ASP A 114 6.84 -18.80 7.45
CA ASP A 114 5.94 -18.60 8.59
C ASP A 114 4.65 -17.86 8.16
N ASN A 115 3.51 -18.40 8.58
CA ASN A 115 2.19 -17.86 8.21
C ASN A 115 1.88 -16.51 8.88
N HIS A 116 2.41 -16.21 10.06
CA HIS A 116 2.20 -14.93 10.74
C HIS A 116 2.91 -13.80 10.00
N TYR A 117 4.11 -14.04 9.47
CA TYR A 117 4.78 -13.08 8.58
C TYR A 117 3.97 -12.85 7.29
N ARG A 118 3.45 -13.91 6.66
CA ARG A 118 2.58 -13.77 5.49
C ARG A 118 1.31 -12.98 5.78
N LEU A 119 0.65 -13.22 6.92
CA LEU A 119 -0.52 -12.44 7.36
C LEU A 119 -0.18 -10.96 7.57
N TYR A 120 0.97 -10.65 8.17
CA TYR A 120 1.44 -9.27 8.28
C TYR A 120 1.72 -8.65 6.91
N GLY A 121 2.28 -9.42 5.97
CA GLY A 121 2.44 -9.02 4.58
C GLY A 121 1.10 -8.66 3.92
N VAL A 122 0.07 -9.48 4.09
CA VAL A 122 -1.30 -9.21 3.59
C VAL A 122 -1.88 -7.93 4.22
N PHE A 123 -1.66 -7.71 5.51
CA PHE A 123 -2.06 -6.48 6.18
C PHE A 123 -1.40 -5.24 5.55
N LEU A 124 -0.07 -5.24 5.39
CA LEU A 124 0.66 -4.12 4.79
C LEU A 124 0.26 -3.88 3.33
N LEU A 125 0.00 -4.96 2.59
CA LEU A 125 -0.50 -4.88 1.21
C LEU A 125 -1.84 -4.15 1.12
N ASN A 126 -2.72 -4.37 2.10
CA ASN A 126 -3.98 -3.64 2.21
C ASN A 126 -3.78 -2.15 2.55
N GLN A 127 -2.83 -1.82 3.46
CA GLN A 127 -2.52 -0.43 3.81
C GLN A 127 -1.92 0.36 2.63
N LEU A 128 -1.22 -0.31 1.74
CA LEU A 128 -0.62 0.28 0.54
C LEU A 128 -1.67 0.61 -0.56
N ASN A 129 -2.97 0.54 -0.24
CA ASN A 129 -4.10 0.70 -1.17
C ASN A 129 -3.96 -0.20 -2.41
N GLY A 130 -3.77 -1.49 -2.15
CA GLY A 130 -3.31 -2.48 -3.11
C GLY A 130 -4.07 -2.64 -4.43
N LYS A 131 -5.18 -1.95 -4.72
CA LYS A 131 -6.01 -2.26 -5.92
C LYS A 131 -5.27 -2.20 -7.26
N GLU A 132 -4.29 -1.30 -7.45
CA GLU A 132 -3.51 -1.25 -8.69
C GLU A 132 -2.25 -2.13 -8.67
N ILE A 133 -1.67 -2.37 -7.49
CA ILE A 133 -0.46 -3.22 -7.36
C ILE A 133 -0.83 -4.70 -7.32
N LEU A 134 -1.94 -5.07 -6.69
CA LEU A 134 -2.46 -6.44 -6.53
C LEU A 134 -2.69 -7.19 -7.85
N MET A 135 -2.74 -6.50 -8.99
CA MET A 135 -3.08 -7.10 -10.28
C MET A 135 -1.88 -7.53 -11.13
N THR A 136 -0.69 -7.63 -10.56
CA THR A 136 0.43 -8.29 -11.27
C THR A 136 0.28 -9.80 -11.18
N GLU A 137 0.67 -10.51 -12.25
CA GLU A 137 0.68 -11.99 -12.30
C GLU A 137 1.50 -12.60 -11.14
N GLU A 138 2.59 -11.92 -10.77
CA GLU A 138 3.45 -12.32 -9.65
C GLU A 138 2.70 -12.31 -8.31
N ILE A 139 1.95 -11.25 -8.01
CA ILE A 139 1.18 -11.17 -6.76
C ILE A 139 0.07 -12.22 -6.74
N TRP A 140 -0.64 -12.39 -7.86
CA TRP A 140 -1.66 -13.43 -7.98
C TRP A 140 -1.12 -14.82 -7.68
N SER A 141 0.06 -15.17 -8.21
CA SER A 141 0.68 -16.47 -7.96
C SER A 141 1.00 -16.71 -6.48
N ILE A 142 1.37 -15.66 -5.73
CA ILE A 142 1.64 -15.75 -4.30
C ILE A 142 0.33 -15.94 -3.52
N LEU A 143 -0.70 -15.14 -3.84
CA LEU A 143 -1.99 -15.19 -3.16
C LEU A 143 -2.72 -16.53 -3.38
N GLU A 144 -2.56 -17.16 -4.56
CA GLU A 144 -3.16 -18.48 -4.84
C GLU A 144 -2.59 -19.61 -3.97
N ASN A 145 -1.32 -19.51 -3.61
CA ASN A 145 -0.61 -20.52 -2.80
C ASN A 145 -0.81 -20.37 -1.29
N MET A 146 -1.50 -19.32 -0.85
CA MET A 146 -1.82 -19.11 0.57
C MET A 146 -2.69 -20.24 1.14
N ASN A 147 -2.54 -20.49 2.44
CA ASN A 147 -3.38 -21.44 3.16
C ASN A 147 -4.79 -20.88 3.42
N ASP A 148 -5.68 -21.72 3.96
CA ASP A 148 -7.08 -21.36 4.17
C ASP A 148 -7.27 -20.16 5.11
N TYR A 149 -6.41 -20.04 6.13
CA TYR A 149 -6.51 -18.95 7.11
C TYR A 149 -6.05 -17.61 6.51
N GLU A 150 -4.97 -17.62 5.74
CA GLU A 150 -4.49 -16.46 4.97
C GLU A 150 -5.50 -16.03 3.91
N LYS A 151 -6.08 -16.97 3.17
CA LYS A 151 -7.16 -16.71 2.21
C LYS A 151 -8.40 -16.14 2.89
N LEU A 152 -8.74 -16.61 4.09
CA LEU A 152 -9.83 -16.06 4.87
C LEU A 152 -9.55 -14.61 5.28
N TYR A 153 -8.32 -14.29 5.71
CA TYR A 153 -7.94 -12.93 6.04
C TYR A 153 -7.96 -12.00 4.81
N LEU A 154 -7.43 -12.45 3.68
CA LEU A 154 -7.52 -11.72 2.41
C LEU A 154 -8.98 -11.43 2.02
N THR A 155 -9.85 -12.44 2.15
CA THR A 155 -11.28 -12.29 1.84
C THR A 155 -11.97 -11.31 2.79
N TYR A 156 -11.64 -11.35 4.09
CA TYR A 156 -12.10 -10.37 5.08
C TYR A 156 -11.79 -8.93 4.65
N LEU A 157 -10.55 -8.67 4.21
CA LEU A 157 -10.12 -7.34 3.80
C LEU A 157 -10.80 -6.87 2.51
N VAL A 158 -10.97 -7.76 1.52
CA VAL A 158 -11.50 -7.41 0.19
C VAL A 158 -13.03 -7.31 0.18
N GLN A 159 -13.72 -8.23 0.85
CA GLN A 159 -15.18 -8.35 0.78
C GLN A 159 -15.91 -7.72 1.97
N GLY A 160 -15.18 -7.26 3.00
CA GLY A 160 -15.79 -6.66 4.19
C GLY A 160 -16.62 -7.66 5.00
N LEU A 161 -16.17 -8.92 5.08
CA LEU A 161 -16.85 -9.95 5.87
C LEU A 161 -16.78 -9.61 7.37
N HIS A 162 -17.83 -9.91 8.12
CA HIS A 162 -17.80 -9.79 9.58
C HIS A 162 -17.25 -11.08 10.22
N LEU A 163 -15.96 -11.07 10.56
CA LEU A 163 -15.26 -12.18 11.22
C LEU A 163 -14.66 -11.71 12.55
N ASN A 164 -15.41 -11.81 13.66
CA ASN A 164 -15.04 -11.22 14.96
C ASN A 164 -13.61 -11.57 15.44
N LYS A 165 -13.14 -12.80 15.21
CA LYS A 165 -11.80 -13.25 15.60
C LYS A 165 -10.69 -12.61 14.76
N LEU A 166 -10.81 -12.65 13.44
CA LEU A 166 -9.84 -12.01 12.54
C LEU A 166 -9.88 -10.48 12.67
N ASP A 167 -11.08 -9.93 12.87
CA ASP A 167 -11.30 -8.51 13.10
C ASP A 167 -10.58 -8.02 14.37
N PHE A 168 -10.55 -8.83 15.44
CA PHE A 168 -9.79 -8.51 16.65
C PHE A 168 -8.29 -8.36 16.36
N ILE A 169 -7.69 -9.34 15.67
CA ILE A 169 -6.27 -9.30 15.30
C ILE A 169 -6.01 -8.11 14.37
N HIS A 170 -6.86 -7.92 13.36
CA HIS A 170 -6.75 -6.82 12.39
C HIS A 170 -6.82 -5.45 13.06
N ARG A 171 -7.80 -5.21 13.93
CA ARG A 171 -7.91 -3.94 14.66
C ARG A 171 -6.66 -3.69 15.50
N GLY A 172 -6.06 -4.71 16.10
CA GLY A 172 -4.79 -4.56 16.81
C GLY A 172 -3.63 -4.19 15.88
N LEU A 173 -3.52 -4.80 14.70
CA LEU A 173 -2.52 -4.42 13.68
C LEU A 173 -2.72 -2.98 13.22
N VAL A 174 -3.97 -2.54 13.01
CA VAL A 174 -4.29 -1.14 12.68
C VAL A 174 -3.83 -0.21 13.81
N LYS A 175 -4.10 -0.53 15.07
CA LYS A 175 -3.66 0.30 16.21
C LYS A 175 -2.15 0.40 16.34
N LEU A 176 -1.42 -0.70 16.09
CA LEU A 176 0.04 -0.67 16.02
C LEU A 176 0.54 0.19 14.86
N TYR A 177 -0.11 0.11 13.71
CA TYR A 177 0.28 0.84 12.51
C TYR A 177 0.02 2.35 12.63
N GLU A 178 -1.09 2.74 13.25
CA GLU A 178 -1.48 4.14 13.50
C GLU A 178 -0.64 4.81 14.59
N ALA A 179 0.07 4.04 15.43
CA ALA A 179 0.91 4.58 16.50
C ALA A 179 2.26 5.09 15.95
N GLU A 180 2.26 6.28 15.35
CA GLU A 180 3.42 6.89 14.67
C GLU A 180 4.70 6.98 15.54
N ASP A 181 4.55 7.09 16.86
CA ASP A 181 5.66 7.16 17.81
C ASP A 181 6.32 5.79 18.07
N LEU A 182 5.72 4.69 17.62
CA LEU A 182 6.29 3.36 17.73
C LEU A 182 7.15 3.04 16.51
N PRO A 183 8.36 2.49 16.71
CA PRO A 183 9.10 1.85 15.64
C PRO A 183 8.23 0.85 14.86
N GLN A 184 8.28 0.94 13.54
CA GLN A 184 7.60 0.01 12.63
C GLN A 184 8.37 -1.31 12.55
N ASP A 185 8.48 -1.97 13.70
CA ASP A 185 9.24 -3.20 13.90
C ASP A 185 8.38 -4.43 13.55
N THR A 186 8.76 -5.15 12.48
CA THR A 186 8.06 -6.34 11.99
C THR A 186 7.74 -7.33 13.12
N GLU A 187 8.66 -7.54 14.05
CA GLU A 187 8.52 -8.54 15.11
C GLU A 187 7.42 -8.17 16.12
N LEU A 188 7.19 -6.87 16.36
CA LEU A 188 6.07 -6.41 17.20
C LEU A 188 4.71 -6.77 16.56
N PHE A 189 4.59 -6.61 15.25
CA PHE A 189 3.34 -6.90 14.53
C PHE A 189 3.12 -8.41 14.38
N VAL A 190 4.16 -9.16 14.03
CA VAL A 190 4.09 -10.63 13.89
C VAL A 190 3.75 -11.27 15.24
N SER A 191 4.44 -10.89 16.31
CA SER A 191 4.14 -11.40 17.65
C SER A 191 2.76 -10.99 18.16
N TRP A 192 2.19 -9.88 17.67
CA TRP A 192 0.80 -9.52 17.97
C TRP A 192 -0.19 -10.50 17.33
N ILE A 193 0.08 -11.00 16.13
CA ILE A 193 -0.78 -12.00 15.48
C ILE A 193 -0.85 -13.27 16.33
N ASP A 194 0.31 -13.80 16.73
CA ASP A 194 0.42 -14.94 17.64
C ASP A 194 -0.30 -14.68 18.98
N LYS A 195 -0.02 -13.53 19.60
CA LYS A 195 -0.66 -13.18 20.89
C LYS A 195 -2.17 -13.00 20.76
N GLY A 196 -2.64 -12.45 19.64
CA GLY A 196 -4.05 -12.30 19.33
C GLY A 196 -4.77 -13.64 19.20
N GLU A 197 -4.14 -14.63 18.55
CA GLU A 197 -4.65 -16.00 18.47
C GLU A 197 -4.72 -16.66 19.85
N ALA A 198 -3.68 -16.51 20.67
CA ALA A 198 -3.66 -17.02 22.03
C ALA A 198 -4.75 -16.39 22.91
N LEU A 199 -4.97 -15.08 22.78
CA LEU A 199 -6.06 -14.36 23.47
C LEU A 199 -7.44 -14.88 23.03
N ILE A 200 -7.64 -15.07 21.73
CA ILE A 200 -8.88 -15.64 21.19
C ILE A 200 -9.13 -17.06 21.73
N ALA A 201 -8.08 -17.88 21.86
CA ALA A 201 -8.19 -19.22 22.43
C ALA A 201 -8.53 -19.23 23.92
N ASN A 202 -8.29 -18.13 24.62
CA ASN A 202 -8.63 -17.93 26.04
C ASN A 202 -9.94 -17.14 26.23
N ASP A 203 -10.79 -17.07 25.21
CA ASP A 203 -12.15 -16.47 25.25
C ASP A 203 -12.17 -15.04 25.83
N VAL A 204 -11.18 -14.22 25.48
CA VAL A 204 -11.15 -12.82 25.91
C VAL A 204 -12.26 -11.98 25.28
N ASP A 205 -12.56 -10.82 25.90
CA ASP A 205 -13.47 -9.84 25.31
C ASP A 205 -12.82 -9.17 24.09
N LEU A 206 -13.22 -9.62 22.90
CA LEU A 206 -12.73 -9.13 21.62
C LEU A 206 -13.13 -7.67 21.32
N ASN A 207 -14.02 -7.06 22.11
CA ASN A 207 -14.38 -5.65 21.92
C ASN A 207 -13.30 -4.71 22.46
N GLU A 208 -12.51 -5.14 23.46
CA GLU A 208 -11.50 -4.31 24.10
C GLU A 208 -10.10 -4.53 23.49
N VAL A 209 -9.97 -4.44 22.17
CA VAL A 209 -8.69 -4.67 21.48
C VAL A 209 -7.58 -3.73 21.95
N GLU A 210 -7.91 -2.47 22.27
CA GLU A 210 -6.96 -1.44 22.65
C GLU A 210 -6.18 -1.81 23.93
N ARG A 211 -6.83 -2.42 24.92
CA ARG A 211 -6.13 -2.80 26.17
C ARG A 211 -5.12 -3.92 25.92
N TYR A 212 -5.47 -4.87 25.05
CA TYR A 212 -4.66 -6.04 24.76
C TYR A 212 -3.45 -5.70 23.90
N VAL A 213 -3.64 -4.91 22.84
CA VAL A 213 -2.53 -4.46 21.99
C VAL A 213 -1.58 -3.55 22.76
N ALA A 214 -2.10 -2.70 23.66
CA ALA A 214 -1.28 -1.87 24.53
C ALA A 214 -0.44 -2.70 25.52
N ALA A 215 -1.04 -3.70 26.15
CA ALA A 215 -0.34 -4.62 27.05
C ALA A 215 0.74 -5.42 26.31
N HIS A 216 0.42 -5.95 25.12
CA HIS A 216 1.38 -6.64 24.25
C HIS A 216 2.57 -5.74 23.90
N THR A 217 2.29 -4.53 23.43
CA THR A 217 3.31 -3.53 23.08
C THR A 217 4.21 -3.21 24.26
N TYR A 218 3.63 -3.00 25.45
CA TYR A 218 4.40 -2.76 26.66
C TYR A 218 5.34 -3.91 26.98
N LEU A 219 4.83 -5.15 27.00
CA LEU A 219 5.61 -6.34 27.32
C LEU A 219 6.72 -6.61 26.29
N TYR A 220 6.44 -6.41 25.00
CA TYR A 220 7.41 -6.50 23.92
C TYR A 220 8.64 -5.61 24.19
N TYR A 221 8.42 -4.32 24.44
CA TYR A 221 9.51 -3.37 24.68
C TYR A 221 10.22 -3.56 26.03
N GLN A 222 9.55 -4.14 27.02
CA GLN A 222 10.21 -4.56 28.27
C GLN A 222 11.19 -5.71 28.00
N TYR A 223 10.79 -6.70 27.20
CA TYR A 223 11.63 -7.85 26.86
C TYR A 223 12.88 -7.46 26.05
N TYR A 224 12.73 -6.58 25.06
CA TYR A 224 13.84 -6.16 24.17
C TYR A 224 14.68 -4.97 24.69
N ASN A 225 14.70 -4.71 26.01
CA ASN A 225 15.49 -3.66 26.67
C ASN A 225 15.31 -2.22 26.10
N SER A 226 14.21 -1.97 25.41
CA SER A 226 13.85 -0.68 24.82
C SER A 226 12.71 -0.07 25.63
N HIS A 227 12.94 0.07 26.94
CA HIS A 227 11.89 0.29 27.94
C HIS A 227 11.00 1.48 27.62
N ILE A 228 9.73 1.19 27.32
CA ILE A 228 8.66 2.18 27.22
C ILE A 228 7.89 2.25 28.53
N THR A 229 7.50 3.46 28.95
CA THR A 229 6.74 3.63 30.19
C THR A 229 5.27 3.25 30.01
N LYS A 230 4.63 2.71 31.05
CA LYS A 230 3.17 2.49 31.07
C LYS A 230 2.39 3.77 30.76
N LYS A 231 2.88 4.94 31.21
CA LYS A 231 2.28 6.24 30.92
C LYS A 231 2.24 6.50 29.41
N LYS A 232 3.36 6.31 28.71
CA LYS A 232 3.42 6.49 27.25
C LYS A 232 2.50 5.51 26.53
N ILE A 233 2.46 4.24 26.94
CA ILE A 233 1.54 3.24 26.37
C ILE A 233 0.07 3.64 26.55
N MET A 234 -0.31 4.10 27.74
CA MET A 234 -1.67 4.58 28.00
C MET A 234 -2.06 5.76 27.08
N GLU A 235 -1.13 6.67 26.84
CA GLU A 235 -1.33 7.80 25.92
C GLU A 235 -1.46 7.34 24.46
N LEU A 236 -0.59 6.43 24.01
CA LEU A 236 -0.58 5.91 22.63
C LEU A 236 -1.88 5.19 22.26
N PHE A 237 -2.39 4.36 23.17
CA PHE A 237 -3.58 3.53 22.91
C PHE A 237 -4.86 4.09 23.53
N ASN A 238 -4.80 5.27 24.16
CA ASN A 238 -5.92 5.93 24.84
C ASN A 238 -6.67 5.01 25.83
N ILE A 239 -5.92 4.39 26.74
CA ILE A 239 -6.48 3.48 27.75
C ILE A 239 -6.17 3.93 29.18
N SER A 240 -7.01 3.49 30.13
CA SER A 240 -6.77 3.73 31.55
C SER A 240 -5.69 2.79 32.09
N ARG A 241 -5.06 3.19 33.20
CA ARG A 241 -4.08 2.36 33.91
C ARG A 241 -4.67 1.02 34.33
N TYR A 242 -5.91 1.03 34.84
CA TYR A 242 -6.61 -0.19 35.24
C TYR A 242 -6.74 -1.19 34.08
N LYS A 243 -7.14 -0.72 32.90
CA LYS A 243 -7.26 -1.57 31.70
C LYS A 243 -5.89 -2.13 31.28
N LEU A 244 -4.85 -1.31 31.32
CA LEU A 244 -3.49 -1.74 30.99
C LEU A 244 -2.97 -2.81 31.96
N ASP A 245 -3.05 -2.56 33.27
CA ASP A 245 -2.53 -3.48 34.28
C ASP A 245 -3.28 -4.82 34.24
N ASN A 246 -4.62 -4.78 34.14
CA ASN A 246 -5.43 -5.99 34.01
C ASN A 246 -5.09 -6.80 32.74
N ALA A 247 -4.90 -6.13 31.60
CA ALA A 247 -4.52 -6.80 30.36
C ALA A 247 -3.10 -7.39 30.44
N ILE A 248 -2.15 -6.70 31.08
CA ILE A 248 -0.79 -7.24 31.30
C ILE A 248 -0.86 -8.53 32.11
N ASP A 249 -1.58 -8.53 33.24
CA ASP A 249 -1.72 -9.73 34.08
C ASP A 249 -2.34 -10.89 33.31
N GLN A 250 -3.36 -10.61 32.50
CA GLN A 250 -4.00 -11.61 31.65
C GLN A 250 -3.01 -12.17 30.61
N LEU A 251 -2.25 -11.30 29.91
CA LEU A 251 -1.28 -11.73 28.90
C LEU A 251 -0.13 -12.56 29.48
N LEU A 252 0.28 -12.30 30.73
CA LEU A 252 1.31 -13.07 31.43
C LEU A 252 0.83 -14.43 31.93
N SER A 253 -0.49 -14.64 31.99
CA SER A 253 -1.10 -15.91 32.39
C SER A 253 -1.41 -16.86 31.23
N ILE A 254 -1.17 -16.40 29.99
CA ILE A 254 -1.35 -17.15 28.73
C ILE A 254 0.03 -17.60 28.23
#